data_AF-A0A959WEH9-F1
#
_entry.id   AF-A0A959WEH9-F1
#
_cell.length_a   1.000
_cell.length_b   1.000
_cell.length_c   1.000
_cell.angle_alpha   90.00
_cell.angle_beta   90.00
_cell.angle_gamma   90.00
#
_symmetry.space_group_name_H-M   'P 1'
#
loop_
_entity.id
_entity.type
_entity.pdbx_description
1 polymer ?
#
loop_
_entity_poly.entity_id
_entity_poly.type
_entity_poly.pdbx_seq_one_letter_code
_entity_poly.pdbx_strand_id
1 'polypeptide(L)'
;LGLWLFAPYVERRVGTPWFLAGFVLIAAACGFLTGAVDESDGLWTANLFIPVLAIAGAHIALAPRSRIVCLIPVPFAMTFVEIPTIAMTIAFVALEILLTAA
;
A
#
# COMPACT_ATOMS: atom_id res chain seq x y z
N LEU A 1 -2.06 5.69 5.11
CA LEU A 1 -0.59 5.92 5.00
C LEU A 1 -0.01 5.33 3.71
N GLY A 2 -0.20 4.05 3.41
CA GLY A 2 0.40 3.44 2.21
C GLY A 2 0.01 4.11 0.88
N LEU A 3 -1.25 4.51 0.69
CA LEU A 3 -1.65 5.30 -0.48
C LEU A 3 -0.84 6.59 -0.62
N TRP A 4 -0.68 7.35 0.46
CA TRP A 4 0.08 8.60 0.43
C TRP A 4 1.55 8.38 0.07
N LEU A 5 2.11 7.24 0.45
CA LEU A 5 3.50 6.88 0.21
C LEU A 5 3.77 6.43 -1.24
N PHE A 6 2.88 5.60 -1.79
CA PHE A 6 3.11 4.91 -3.06
C PHE A 6 2.29 5.48 -4.24
N ALA A 7 1.08 5.99 -3.98
CA ALA A 7 0.17 6.46 -5.03
C ALA A 7 0.72 7.64 -5.85
N PRO A 8 1.37 8.68 -5.27
CA PRO A 8 1.76 9.86 -6.04
C PRO A 8 2.70 9.56 -7.21
N TYR A 9 3.61 8.59 -7.06
CA TYR A 9 4.51 8.20 -8.14
C TYR A 9 3.79 7.39 -9.22
N VAL A 10 2.95 6.43 -8.81
CA VAL A 10 2.18 5.59 -9.74
C VAL A 10 1.19 6.43 -10.53
N GLU A 11 0.47 7.34 -9.86
CA GLU A 11 -0.50 8.24 -10.46
C GLU A 11 0.16 9.16 -11.50
N ARG A 12 1.35 9.71 -11.20
CA ARG A 12 2.09 10.56 -12.15
C ARG A 12 2.60 9.78 -13.37
N ARG A 13 2.83 8.48 -13.26
CA ARG A 13 3.33 7.63 -14.35
C ARG A 13 2.22 7.09 -15.23
N VAL A 14 1.11 6.69 -14.64
CA VAL A 14 -0.01 6.01 -15.32
C VAL A 14 -1.13 6.99 -15.71
N GLY A 15 -1.24 8.11 -14.99
CA GLY A 15 -2.30 9.09 -15.14
C GLY A 15 -3.45 8.84 -14.15
N THR A 16 -3.99 9.94 -13.60
CA THR A 16 -5.08 9.94 -12.61
C THR A 16 -6.29 9.08 -12.98
N PRO A 17 -6.86 9.13 -14.21
CA PRO A 17 -8.07 8.34 -14.50
C PRO A 17 -7.81 6.82 -14.48
N TRP A 18 -6.66 6.39 -14.99
CA TRP A 18 -6.27 4.98 -15.01
C TRP A 18 -5.87 4.46 -13.63
N PHE A 19 -5.21 5.30 -12.82
CA PHE A 19 -4.91 5.00 -11.44
C PHE A 19 -6.19 4.76 -10.62
N LEU A 20 -7.16 5.68 -10.71
CA LEU A 20 -8.42 5.56 -9.98
C LEU A 20 -9.24 4.35 -10.44
N ALA A 21 -9.36 4.13 -11.75
CA ALA A 21 -10.08 2.97 -12.28
C ALA A 21 -9.44 1.65 -11.81
N GLY A 22 -8.11 1.54 -11.89
CA GLY A 22 -7.38 0.37 -11.39
C GLY A 22 -7.55 0.16 -9.90
N PHE A 23 -7.45 1.24 -9.10
CA PHE A 23 -7.61 1.17 -7.65
C PHE A 23 -9.01 0.70 -7.24
N VAL A 24 -10.06 1.29 -7.84
CA VAL A 24 -11.45 0.93 -7.56
C VAL A 24 -11.73 -0.52 -7.97
N LEU A 25 -11.22 -0.95 -9.12
CA LEU A 25 -11.39 -2.33 -9.60
C LEU A 25 -10.73 -3.34 -8.65
N ILE A 26 -9.50 -3.07 -8.21
CA ILE A 26 -8.78 -3.94 -7.27
C ILE A 26 -9.48 -3.94 -5.90
N ALA A 27 -9.96 -2.78 -5.42
CA ALA A 27 -10.71 -2.69 -4.17
C ALA A 27 -12.02 -3.47 -4.21
N ALA A 28 -12.79 -3.34 -5.29
CA ALA A 28 -14.03 -4.07 -5.47
C ALA A 28 -13.79 -5.59 -5.58
N ALA A 29 -12.80 -6.00 -6.38
CA ALA A 29 -12.43 -7.41 -6.51
C ALA A 29 -11.95 -8.00 -5.19
N CYS A 30 -11.16 -7.25 -4.42
CA CYS A 30 -10.67 -7.70 -3.13
C CYS A 30 -11.79 -7.81 -2.09
N GLY A 31 -12.66 -6.81 -1.98
CA GLY A 31 -13.79 -6.86 -1.04
C GLY A 31 -14.73 -8.03 -1.34
N PHE A 32 -14.98 -8.29 -2.64
CA PHE A 32 -15.76 -9.46 -3.07
C PHE A 32 -15.07 -10.78 -2.69
N LEU A 33 -13.77 -10.90 -2.92
CA LEU A 33 -13.02 -12.12 -2.57
C LEU A 33 -12.94 -12.34 -1.06
N THR A 34 -12.75 -11.28 -0.26
CA THR A 34 -12.75 -11.39 1.21
C THR A 34 -14.09 -11.87 1.73
N GLY A 35 -15.20 -11.27 1.28
CA GLY A 35 -16.54 -11.72 1.68
C GLY A 35 -16.95 -13.09 1.12
N ALA A 36 -16.24 -13.62 0.12
CA ALA A 36 -16.46 -14.97 -0.40
C ALA A 36 -15.64 -16.05 0.32
N VAL A 37 -14.52 -15.67 0.95
CA VAL A 37 -13.61 -16.59 1.65
C VAL A 37 -13.97 -16.69 3.13
N ASP A 38 -14.48 -15.63 3.73
CA ASP A 38 -14.84 -15.60 5.14
C ASP A 38 -16.37 -15.47 5.31
N GLU A 39 -17.02 -16.54 5.78
CA GLU A 39 -18.48 -16.60 6.01
C GLU A 39 -18.92 -15.73 7.19
N SER A 40 -17.99 -15.31 8.05
CA SER A 40 -18.27 -14.45 9.21
C SER A 40 -18.38 -12.97 8.86
N ASP A 41 -17.85 -12.60 7.70
CA ASP A 41 -17.78 -11.25 7.20
C ASP A 41 -18.93 -10.99 6.21
N GLY A 42 -19.59 -9.84 6.34
CA GLY A 42 -20.65 -9.48 5.40
C GLY A 42 -20.12 -9.43 3.96
N LEU A 43 -20.99 -9.68 2.98
CA LEU A 43 -20.70 -9.70 1.53
C LEU A 43 -19.96 -8.45 0.98
N TRP A 44 -19.82 -7.41 1.79
CA TRP A 44 -19.19 -6.12 1.49
C TRP A 44 -18.16 -5.70 2.55
N THR A 45 -17.28 -6.60 2.98
CA THR A 45 -16.12 -6.20 3.80
C THR A 45 -15.18 -5.30 3.01
N ALA A 46 -14.98 -4.08 3.50
CA ALA A 46 -14.09 -3.11 2.88
C ALA A 46 -12.67 -3.23 3.47
N ASN A 47 -11.79 -3.99 2.80
CA ASN A 47 -10.37 -4.01 3.14
C ASN A 47 -9.56 -3.13 2.17
N LEU A 48 -8.93 -2.08 2.71
CA LEU A 48 -8.07 -1.16 1.96
C LEU A 48 -6.62 -1.66 1.84
N PHE A 49 -6.22 -2.67 2.60
CA PHE A 49 -4.84 -3.17 2.64
C PHE A 49 -4.37 -3.75 1.30
N ILE A 50 -5.11 -4.70 0.73
CA ILE A 50 -4.72 -5.37 -0.52
C ILE A 50 -4.68 -4.39 -1.70
N PRO A 51 -5.64 -3.45 -1.87
CA PRO A 51 -5.52 -2.40 -2.88
C PRO A 51 -4.30 -1.51 -2.70
N VAL A 52 -3.95 -1.14 -1.45
CA VAL A 52 -2.73 -0.40 -1.14
C VAL A 52 -1.48 -1.21 -1.49
N LEU A 53 -1.48 -2.52 -1.18
CA LEU A 53 -0.37 -3.42 -1.49
C LEU A 53 -0.18 -3.59 -3.00
N ALA A 54 -1.27 -3.66 -3.77
CA ALA A 54 -1.21 -3.71 -5.22
C ALA A 54 -0.56 -2.44 -5.80
N ILE A 55 -0.85 -1.26 -5.24
CA ILE A 55 -0.19 0.00 -5.63
C ILE A 55 1.29 -0.01 -5.22
N ALA A 56 1.63 -0.53 -4.04
CA ALA A 56 3.03 -0.67 -3.62
C ALA A 56 3.82 -1.61 -4.57
N GLY A 57 3.20 -2.72 -4.99
CA GLY A 57 3.77 -3.64 -5.99
C GLY A 57 3.96 -2.96 -7.35
N ALA A 58 2.96 -2.21 -7.82
CA ALA A 58 3.07 -1.43 -9.06
C ALA A 58 4.18 -0.38 -8.98
N HIS A 59 4.35 0.26 -7.81
CA HIS A 59 5.42 1.21 -7.56
C HIS A 59 6.81 0.55 -7.64
N ILE A 60 6.98 -0.64 -7.04
CA ILE A 60 8.23 -1.40 -7.14
C ILE A 60 8.51 -1.82 -8.59
N ALA A 61 7.49 -2.26 -9.33
CA ALA A 61 7.65 -2.66 -10.74
C ALA A 61 8.07 -1.49 -11.64
N LEU A 62 7.50 -0.30 -11.41
CA LEU A 62 7.81 0.91 -12.18
C LEU A 62 9.14 1.56 -11.76
N ALA A 63 9.55 1.41 -10.50
CA ALA A 63 10.73 2.06 -9.94
C ALA A 63 11.44 1.18 -8.89
N PRO A 64 12.13 0.10 -9.32
CA PRO A 64 12.72 -0.89 -8.41
C PRO A 64 13.87 -0.35 -7.54
N ARG A 65 14.48 0.78 -7.93
CA ARG A 65 15.56 1.46 -7.20
C ARG A 65 15.11 2.74 -6.48
N SER A 66 13.81 2.99 -6.40
CA SER A 66 13.29 4.15 -5.66
C SER A 66 13.58 4.03 -4.16
N ARG A 67 13.87 5.18 -3.54
CA ARG A 67 14.05 5.33 -2.10
C ARG A 67 13.03 6.34 -1.59
N ILE A 68 12.46 6.06 -0.43
CA ILE A 68 11.51 6.92 0.25
C ILE A 68 12.27 7.62 1.36
N VAL A 69 12.19 8.95 1.38
CA VAL A 69 12.79 9.76 2.44
C VAL A 69 11.84 9.75 3.63
N CYS A 70 12.27 9.14 4.73
CA CYS A 70 11.53 9.11 5.98
C CYS A 70 12.17 10.09 6.97
N LEU A 71 11.34 10.92 7.60
CA LEU A 71 11.74 11.73 8.74
C LEU A 71 11.68 10.87 10.00
N ILE A 72 12.81 10.70 10.69
CA ILE A 72 12.83 10.04 12.00
C ILE A 72 12.86 11.14 13.07
N PRO A 73 11.79 11.30 13.87
CA PRO A 73 11.78 12.30 14.93
C PRO A 73 12.66 11.83 16.09
N VAL A 74 13.96 12.16 16.07
CA VAL A 74 14.84 12.02 17.23
C VAL A 74 14.80 13.36 18.00
N PRO A 75 14.53 13.36 19.33
CA PRO A 75 14.19 14.57 20.10
C PRO A 75 15.23 15.70 20.09
N PHE A 76 16.46 15.44 19.63
CA PHE A 76 17.53 16.45 19.53
C PHE A 76 18.11 16.63 18.11
N ALA A 77 17.66 15.83 17.13
CA ALA A 77 18.12 15.90 15.75
C ALA A 77 17.04 15.37 14.79
N MET A 78 16.42 16.23 14.00
CA MET A 78 15.59 15.77 12.88
C MET A 78 16.50 15.18 11.81
N THR A 79 16.57 13.86 11.72
CA THR A 79 17.37 13.15 10.71
C THR A 79 16.47 12.60 9.61
N PHE A 80 16.92 12.75 8.36
CA PHE A 80 16.28 12.17 7.19
C PHE A 80 17.00 10.87 6.85
N VAL A 81 16.25 9.78 6.71
CA VAL A 81 16.79 8.47 6.32
C VAL A 81 16.11 8.02 5.03
N GLU A 82 16.92 7.62 4.06
CA GLU A 82 16.43 7.03 2.82
C GLU A 82 16.21 5.52 3.01
N ILE A 83 14.96 5.08 2.95
CA ILE A 83 14.60 3.67 3.06
C ILE A 83 14.23 3.15 1.65
N PRO A 84 14.78 2.02 1.19
CA PRO A 84 14.38 1.42 -0.07
C PRO A 84 12.87 1.09 -0.06
N THR A 85 12.17 1.40 -1.15
CA THR A 85 10.73 1.13 -1.30
C THR A 85 10.36 -0.32 -1.03
N ILE A 86 11.22 -1.26 -1.41
CA ILE A 86 11.04 -2.70 -1.16
C ILE A 86 11.02 -2.98 0.35
N ALA A 87 11.97 -2.44 1.10
CA ALA A 87 12.06 -2.64 2.55
C ALA A 87 10.81 -2.07 3.26
N MET A 88 10.33 -0.91 2.81
CA MET A 88 9.12 -0.30 3.34
C MET A 88 7.86 -1.13 3.04
N THR A 89 7.78 -1.74 1.86
CA THR A 89 6.66 -2.60 1.46
C THR A 89 6.66 -3.90 2.28
N ILE A 90 7.84 -4.50 2.52
CA ILE A 90 7.98 -5.67 3.39
C ILE A 90 7.56 -5.34 4.82
N ALA A 91 8.02 -4.20 5.36
CA ALA A 91 7.63 -3.75 6.70
C ALA A 91 6.11 -3.54 6.81
N PHE A 92 5.49 -2.98 5.76
CA PHE A 92 4.04 -2.81 5.69
C PHE A 92 3.28 -4.14 5.68
N VAL A 93 3.75 -5.13 4.92
CA VAL A 93 3.17 -6.49 4.92
C VAL A 93 3.35 -7.18 6.27
N ALA A 94 4.54 -7.08 6.87
CA ALA A 94 4.83 -7.68 8.17
C ALA A 94 3.94 -7.09 9.27
N LEU A 95 3.72 -5.77 9.25
CA LEU A 95 2.84 -5.10 10.20
C LEU A 95 1.39 -5.57 10.05
N GLU A 96 0.90 -5.70 8.81
CA GLU A 96 -0.46 -6.20 8.59
C GLU A 96 -0.63 -7.63 9.07
N ILE A 97 0.29 -8.54 8.72
CA ILE A 97 0.23 -9.92 9.19
C ILE A 97 0.20 -9.96 10.72
N LEU A 98 0.99 -9.10 11.39
CA LEU A 98 1.00 -9.01 12.84
C LEU A 98 -0.34 -8.49 13.40
N LEU A 99 -0.96 -7.52 12.75
CA LEU A 99 -2.25 -6.93 13.17
C LEU A 99 -3.43 -7.87 12.92
N THR A 100 -3.40 -8.62 11.82
CA THR A 100 -4.48 -9.55 11.44
C THR A 100 -4.35 -10.89 12.15
N ALA A 101 -3.17 -11.26 12.63
CA ALA A 101 -2.93 -12.48 13.40
C ALA A 101 -3.13 -12.31 14.93
N ALA A 102 -3.36 -11.08 15.40
CA ALA A 102 -3.58 -10.74 16.81
C ALA A 102 -5.07 -10.62 17.13
#